data_AF-E4XL45-F1
#
_entry.id   AF-E4XL45-F1
#
_cell.length_a   1.000
_cell.length_b   1.000
_cell.length_c   1.000
_cell.angle_alpha   90.00
_cell.angle_beta   90.00
_cell.angle_gamma   90.00
#
_symmetry.space_group_name_H-M   'P 1'
#
loop_
_entity.id
_entity.type
_entity.pdbx_description
1 polymer ?
#
loop_
_entity_poly.entity_id
_entity_poly.type
_entity_poly.pdbx_seq_one_letter_code
_entity_poly.pdbx_strand_id
1 'polypeptide(L)'
;MKNHIFDYVKSPLHVIGANTPIEFVSAGYEIAPDEIFSPHVVIKLPESTIVELILETTIGDFLIDGEPIDLKKDRKKDRDASSVTDLLTKSQSSTTFLDDPGTFQFKEPAFMCKESQGILKLPVCRTNGADGQVSVEWRVTPITAQHGSDYKEDCGTLVFNHGETQNDITITIIQTPEKEPDETFKVSIVKVSTGAAMGHTRETVVTVIGDEEYKNLVKRVAAQTHVALSKMEIGGDSWYEQFVEAMNVNGGDIENATGFDYIMHLLTFGFKTIFAIIPPSNMGGGFPCFFGSLTMIGVMTVIISDLANIFGCLVGLKPAVNSITLVALGTSLPDLFASKIAATNEPNADDAVGNVTGSNSVNVFLGLGLPWSMAAIYHYCNGSTFNVPPGSLVFSVTIFSICAVCTIAFLFLRRTLSYFGNAELGGPQKQKWFSGIFLICLWLFYVLMSTLQAYEFIPGF
;
A
#
# COMPACT_ATOMS: atom_id res chain seq x y z
N MET A 1 14.55 10.30 -35.74
CA MET A 1 15.26 9.31 -34.88
C MET A 1 14.49 7.99 -34.69
N LYS A 2 13.15 7.96 -34.57
CA LYS A 2 12.41 6.69 -34.36
C LYS A 2 12.47 5.65 -35.49
N ASN A 3 12.72 6.03 -36.75
CA ASN A 3 12.58 5.09 -37.88
C ASN A 3 13.89 4.47 -38.40
N HIS A 4 15.07 4.94 -37.98
CA HIS A 4 16.35 4.49 -38.57
C HIS A 4 17.04 3.34 -37.82
N ILE A 5 16.73 3.11 -36.55
CA ILE A 5 17.28 1.97 -35.78
C ILE A 5 16.71 0.64 -36.31
N PHE A 6 15.47 0.65 -36.83
CA PHE A 6 14.76 -0.57 -37.23
C PHE A 6 15.25 -1.20 -38.53
N ASP A 7 16.06 -0.52 -39.33
CA ASP A 7 16.61 -1.09 -40.57
C ASP A 7 17.86 -1.96 -40.33
N TYR A 8 18.57 -1.81 -39.21
CA TYR A 8 19.74 -2.63 -38.89
C TYR A 8 19.38 -4.06 -38.40
N VAL A 9 18.18 -4.23 -37.83
CA VAL A 9 17.73 -5.51 -37.25
C VAL A 9 17.10 -6.44 -38.30
N LYS A 10 16.98 -6.02 -39.57
CA LYS A 10 16.48 -6.85 -40.68
C LYS A 10 17.48 -7.89 -41.21
N SER A 11 18.69 -7.95 -40.66
CA SER A 11 19.65 -9.02 -40.96
C SER A 11 19.21 -10.30 -40.22
N PRO A 12 19.15 -11.48 -40.86
CA PRO A 12 18.87 -12.71 -40.14
C PRO A 12 19.97 -12.92 -39.08
N LEU A 13 19.57 -12.88 -37.81
CA LEU A 13 20.43 -13.23 -36.68
C LEU A 13 20.86 -14.69 -36.83
N HIS A 14 22.07 -14.90 -37.34
CA HIS A 14 22.66 -16.22 -37.43
C HIS A 14 23.28 -16.59 -36.07
N VAL A 15 22.56 -17.39 -35.30
CA VAL A 15 23.13 -18.07 -34.13
C VAL A 15 23.96 -19.24 -34.64
N ILE A 16 25.28 -19.20 -34.43
CA ILE A 16 26.18 -20.29 -34.80
C ILE A 16 25.85 -21.49 -33.89
N GLY A 17 25.27 -22.55 -34.46
CA GLY A 17 25.00 -23.82 -33.77
C GLY A 17 23.55 -24.29 -33.75
N ALA A 18 22.58 -23.46 -34.18
CA ALA A 18 21.17 -23.87 -34.28
C ALA A 18 20.79 -24.15 -35.75
N ASN A 19 20.39 -25.38 -36.07
CA ASN A 19 19.89 -25.77 -37.40
C ASN A 19 18.42 -25.37 -37.65
N THR A 20 17.83 -24.55 -36.77
CA THR A 20 16.41 -24.16 -36.82
C THR A 20 16.25 -22.64 -36.94
N PRO A 21 15.30 -22.15 -37.77
CA PRO A 21 15.07 -20.72 -37.95
C PRO A 21 14.45 -20.09 -36.69
N ILE A 22 15.00 -18.96 -36.25
CA ILE A 22 14.52 -18.14 -35.13
C ILE A 22 13.52 -17.11 -35.65
N GLU A 23 12.42 -16.88 -34.93
CA GLU A 23 11.42 -15.88 -35.28
C GLU A 23 11.62 -14.60 -34.47
N PHE A 24 11.75 -13.47 -35.17
CA PHE A 24 11.82 -12.14 -34.55
C PHE A 24 10.42 -11.67 -34.13
N VAL A 25 10.26 -11.24 -32.88
CA VAL A 25 8.96 -10.80 -32.35
C VAL A 25 8.87 -9.28 -32.31
N SER A 26 9.81 -8.63 -31.61
CA SER A 26 9.82 -7.16 -31.44
C SER A 26 11.18 -6.64 -30.95
N ALA A 27 11.42 -5.34 -31.14
CA ALA A 27 12.55 -4.63 -30.53
C ALA A 27 12.10 -3.28 -29.97
N GLY A 28 12.73 -2.86 -28.87
CA GLY A 28 12.44 -1.61 -28.16
C GLY A 28 13.70 -1.03 -27.51
N TYR A 29 13.53 0.12 -26.83
CA TYR A 29 14.58 0.69 -26.01
C TYR A 29 13.98 1.38 -24.78
N GLU A 30 14.72 1.37 -23.68
CA GLU A 30 14.44 2.19 -22.51
C GLU A 30 15.56 3.22 -22.29
N ILE A 31 15.18 4.37 -21.73
CA ILE A 31 16.12 5.42 -21.32
C ILE A 31 16.08 5.46 -19.79
N ALA A 32 17.18 5.04 -19.17
CA ALA A 32 17.35 5.12 -17.72
C ALA A 32 17.60 6.58 -17.27
N PRO A 33 17.43 6.89 -15.96
CA PRO A 33 17.64 8.24 -15.41
C PRO A 33 19.04 8.84 -15.69
N ASP A 34 20.01 7.98 -16.00
CA ASP A 34 21.42 8.32 -16.22
C ASP A 34 21.78 8.44 -17.72
N GLU A 35 20.78 8.62 -18.60
CA GLU A 35 20.93 8.67 -20.08
C GLU A 35 21.49 7.39 -20.72
N ILE A 36 21.45 6.25 -20.02
CA ILE A 36 21.82 4.94 -20.58
C ILE A 36 20.69 4.48 -21.51
N PHE A 37 21.04 4.24 -22.77
CA PHE A 37 20.16 3.60 -23.75
C PHE A 37 20.28 2.09 -23.65
N SER A 38 19.18 1.42 -23.29
CA SER A 38 19.10 -0.04 -23.21
C SER A 38 18.23 -0.58 -24.33
N PRO A 39 18.77 -0.84 -25.53
CA PRO A 39 18.04 -1.55 -26.57
C PRO A 39 17.80 -2.99 -26.14
N HIS A 40 16.57 -3.47 -26.34
CA HIS A 40 16.20 -4.87 -26.08
C HIS A 40 15.54 -5.47 -27.32
N VAL A 41 15.78 -6.77 -27.52
CA VAL A 41 15.20 -7.55 -28.61
C VAL A 41 14.53 -8.79 -28.06
N VAL A 42 13.31 -9.05 -28.52
CA VAL A 42 12.52 -10.21 -28.15
C VAL A 42 12.52 -11.19 -29.31
N ILE A 43 13.01 -12.40 -29.04
CA ILE A 43 13.04 -13.51 -30.01
C ILE A 43 12.27 -14.71 -29.47
N LYS A 44 11.67 -15.47 -30.38
CA LYS A 44 10.95 -16.70 -30.06
C LYS A 44 11.75 -17.90 -30.52
N LEU A 45 12.00 -18.82 -29.58
CA LEU A 45 12.73 -20.06 -29.84
C LEU A 45 11.78 -21.22 -30.18
N PRO A 46 12.27 -22.29 -30.85
CA PRO A 46 11.45 -23.41 -31.31
C PRO A 46 10.66 -24.15 -30.22
N GLU A 47 11.11 -24.10 -28.96
CA GLU A 47 10.47 -24.77 -27.82
C GLU A 47 9.36 -23.94 -27.14
N SER A 48 8.85 -22.90 -27.81
CA SER A 48 7.80 -21.98 -27.30
C SER A 48 8.24 -21.04 -26.17
N THR A 49 9.54 -20.93 -25.90
CA THR A 49 10.12 -19.98 -24.94
C THR A 49 10.35 -18.62 -25.61
N ILE A 50 9.94 -17.54 -24.94
CA ILE A 50 10.21 -16.15 -25.34
C ILE A 50 11.41 -15.67 -24.52
N VAL A 51 12.45 -15.20 -25.20
CA VAL A 51 13.66 -14.68 -24.55
C VAL A 51 13.80 -13.20 -24.90
N GLU A 52 13.93 -12.37 -23.87
CA GLU A 52 14.27 -10.96 -23.99
C GLU A 52 15.77 -10.79 -23.76
N LEU A 53 16.45 -10.27 -24.78
CA LEU A 53 17.88 -9.98 -24.73
C LEU A 53 18.06 -8.48 -24.51
N ILE A 54 18.57 -8.12 -23.33
CA ILE A 54 18.95 -6.74 -23.00
C ILE A 54 20.41 -6.56 -23.44
N LEU A 55 20.63 -5.65 -24.39
CA LEU A 55 21.98 -5.32 -24.87
C LEU A 55 22.44 -4.06 -24.13
N GLU A 56 23.27 -4.23 -23.10
CA GLU A 56 23.97 -3.09 -22.49
C GLU A 56 25.03 -2.56 -23.46
N THR A 57 24.86 -1.34 -23.95
CA THR A 57 25.80 -0.68 -24.87
C THR A 57 26.15 0.72 -24.37
N THR A 58 27.35 1.19 -24.72
CA THR A 58 27.81 2.55 -24.38
C THR A 58 27.68 3.50 -25.56
N ILE A 59 27.65 4.80 -25.29
CA ILE A 59 27.51 5.86 -26.32
C ILE A 59 28.67 5.74 -27.33
N GLY A 60 28.37 5.22 -28.52
CA GLY A 60 29.34 5.00 -29.61
C GLY A 60 29.01 3.85 -30.55
N ASP A 61 28.13 2.93 -30.14
CA ASP A 61 27.89 1.66 -30.86
C ASP A 61 26.90 1.76 -32.05
N PHE A 62 26.43 2.95 -32.40
CA PHE A 62 25.49 3.16 -33.51
C PHE A 62 26.09 4.00 -34.66
N LEU A 63 25.96 3.47 -35.89
CA LEU A 63 26.25 4.15 -37.15
C LEU A 63 24.93 4.59 -37.81
N ILE A 64 24.87 5.80 -38.37
CA ILE A 64 23.80 6.23 -39.29
C ILE A 64 24.46 6.49 -40.64
N ASP A 65 24.01 5.79 -41.69
CA ASP A 65 24.55 5.88 -43.06
C ASP A 65 26.07 5.64 -43.18
N GLY A 66 26.63 4.79 -42.30
CA GLY A 66 28.06 4.44 -42.31
C GLY A 66 28.98 5.41 -41.57
N GLU A 67 28.45 6.46 -40.94
CA GLU A 67 29.20 7.43 -40.14
C GLU A 67 28.85 7.32 -38.64
N PRO A 68 29.83 7.42 -37.73
CA PRO A 68 29.61 7.37 -36.28
C PRO A 68 28.92 8.64 -35.76
N ILE A 69 28.03 8.46 -34.78
CA ILE A 69 27.32 9.56 -34.12
C ILE A 69 28.29 10.31 -33.18
N ASP A 70 28.62 11.57 -33.50
CA ASP A 70 29.39 12.46 -32.61
C ASP A 70 28.48 13.49 -31.93
N LEU A 71 28.06 13.20 -30.69
CA LEU A 71 27.27 14.11 -29.85
C LEU A 71 28.11 15.26 -29.25
N LYS A 72 29.42 15.39 -29.55
CA LYS A 72 30.30 16.45 -29.01
C LYS A 72 30.17 17.81 -29.70
N LYS A 73 29.23 18.00 -30.63
CA LYS A 73 29.06 19.29 -31.32
C LYS A 73 28.44 20.41 -30.46
N ASP A 74 27.94 20.10 -29.26
CA ASP A 74 27.48 21.07 -28.25
C ASP A 74 28.12 20.88 -26.85
N ARG A 75 29.43 20.61 -26.78
CA ARG A 75 30.23 21.06 -25.63
C ARG A 75 31.73 21.10 -25.95
N LYS A 76 32.21 22.27 -26.39
CA LYS A 76 33.65 22.59 -26.46
C LYS A 76 34.28 22.58 -25.06
N LYS A 77 35.51 22.03 -25.01
CA LYS A 77 36.57 22.04 -23.96
C LYS A 77 36.34 21.12 -22.76
N ASP A 78 37.26 20.26 -22.34
CA ASP A 78 38.71 20.11 -22.59
C ASP A 78 39.12 18.65 -22.27
N ARG A 79 40.09 18.10 -23.05
CA ARG A 79 41.30 17.30 -22.69
C ARG A 79 41.22 16.23 -21.57
N ASP A 80 41.74 15.01 -21.67
CA ASP A 80 42.89 14.46 -22.42
C ASP A 80 42.72 12.95 -22.72
N ALA A 81 43.40 12.51 -23.78
CA ALA A 81 43.52 11.12 -24.23
C ALA A 81 44.69 10.41 -23.53
N SER A 82 44.61 9.07 -23.37
CA SER A 82 45.63 8.10 -23.80
C SER A 82 45.44 6.71 -23.16
N SER A 83 44.95 5.74 -23.94
CA SER A 83 45.55 4.39 -24.13
C SER A 83 44.53 3.46 -24.75
N VAL A 84 44.57 3.41 -26.08
CA VAL A 84 44.02 2.34 -26.91
C VAL A 84 45.16 1.34 -27.07
N THR A 85 45.13 0.23 -26.31
CA THR A 85 45.68 -1.10 -26.61
C THR A 85 45.73 -1.90 -25.31
N ASP A 86 44.61 -2.51 -24.95
CA ASP A 86 44.56 -3.81 -24.27
C ASP A 86 43.10 -4.24 -24.18
N LEU A 87 42.86 -5.55 -24.26
CA LEU A 87 41.54 -6.22 -24.13
C LEU A 87 40.78 -6.54 -25.42
N LEU A 88 41.48 -6.80 -26.54
CA LEU A 88 40.96 -7.67 -27.61
C LEU A 88 41.08 -9.17 -27.29
N THR A 89 41.04 -9.57 -26.02
CA THR A 89 41.02 -11.00 -25.66
C THR A 89 40.17 -11.24 -24.41
N LYS A 90 39.09 -12.04 -24.58
CA LYS A 90 38.01 -12.39 -23.64
C LYS A 90 36.98 -11.25 -23.46
N SER A 91 35.73 -11.38 -23.91
CA SER A 91 34.84 -12.52 -23.73
C SER A 91 34.09 -12.88 -25.03
N GLN A 92 34.26 -14.12 -25.48
CA GLN A 92 33.09 -14.83 -25.98
C GLN A 92 32.09 -14.81 -24.82
N SER A 93 30.95 -14.13 -24.97
CA SER A 93 29.75 -14.60 -24.29
C SER A 93 29.33 -15.86 -25.03
N SER A 94 30.02 -16.96 -24.72
CA SER A 94 29.38 -18.25 -24.78
C SER A 94 28.34 -18.18 -23.67
N THR A 95 27.09 -17.89 -24.01
CA THR A 95 25.97 -18.32 -23.17
C THR A 95 25.97 -19.83 -23.27
N THR A 96 26.87 -20.48 -22.52
CA THR A 96 26.55 -21.79 -21.97
C THR A 96 25.20 -21.59 -21.32
N PHE A 97 24.19 -22.31 -21.81
CA PHE A 97 23.03 -22.65 -21.01
C PHE A 97 23.63 -23.25 -19.74
N LEU A 98 23.83 -22.40 -18.73
CA LEU A 98 24.22 -22.85 -17.42
C LEU A 98 22.95 -23.53 -16.96
N ASP A 99 22.94 -24.86 -17.01
CA ASP A 99 21.99 -25.66 -16.28
C ASP A 99 21.91 -25.01 -14.89
N ASP A 100 20.78 -24.41 -14.56
CA ASP A 100 20.60 -23.81 -13.24
C ASP A 100 19.91 -24.87 -12.37
N PRO A 101 20.67 -25.61 -11.56
CA PRO A 101 20.10 -26.62 -10.68
C PRO A 101 19.21 -26.01 -9.60
N GLY A 102 19.15 -24.68 -9.45
CA GLY A 102 18.20 -24.01 -8.59
C GLY A 102 18.62 -23.94 -7.12
N THR A 103 17.75 -23.28 -6.35
CA THR A 103 17.91 -22.96 -4.95
C THR A 103 16.88 -23.71 -4.10
N PHE A 104 17.33 -24.38 -3.02
CA PHE A 104 16.48 -25.22 -2.19
C PHE A 104 16.24 -24.63 -0.81
N GLN A 105 14.98 -24.59 -0.37
CA GLN A 105 14.57 -24.10 0.94
C GLN A 105 13.25 -24.72 1.41
N PHE A 106 12.98 -24.70 2.71
CA PHE A 106 11.66 -25.05 3.23
C PHE A 106 10.62 -24.01 2.80
N LYS A 107 9.37 -24.48 2.58
CA LYS A 107 8.25 -23.60 2.24
C LYS A 107 7.90 -22.63 3.37
N GLU A 108 7.92 -23.13 4.61
CA GLU A 108 7.63 -22.37 5.82
C GLU A 108 8.75 -22.58 6.86
N PRO A 109 9.05 -21.59 7.71
CA PRO A 109 10.06 -21.73 8.78
C PRO A 109 9.56 -22.52 10.00
N ALA A 110 8.25 -22.77 10.09
CA ALA A 110 7.64 -23.53 11.16
C ALA A 110 6.44 -24.34 10.65
N PHE A 111 6.27 -25.55 11.19
CA PHE A 111 5.15 -26.44 10.92
C PHE A 111 4.53 -26.92 12.23
N MET A 112 3.22 -27.13 12.23
CA MET A 112 2.50 -27.76 13.33
C MET A 112 1.80 -29.01 12.83
N CYS A 113 1.91 -30.10 13.58
CA CYS A 113 1.22 -31.35 13.30
C CYS A 113 0.56 -31.91 14.55
N LYS A 114 -0.48 -32.70 14.33
CA LYS A 114 -1.11 -33.48 15.40
C LYS A 114 -0.28 -34.73 15.67
N GLU A 115 -0.29 -35.20 16.91
CA GLU A 115 0.38 -36.42 17.31
C GLU A 115 -0.15 -37.66 16.54
N SER A 116 -1.47 -37.73 16.31
CA SER A 116 -2.09 -38.80 15.51
C SER A 116 -1.94 -38.64 13.98
N GLN A 117 -1.03 -37.79 13.51
CA GLN A 117 -0.87 -37.53 12.08
C GLN A 117 -0.26 -38.72 11.35
N GLY A 118 0.57 -39.51 12.03
CA GLY A 118 1.26 -40.67 11.47
C GLY A 118 2.37 -40.29 10.51
N ILE A 119 2.06 -39.60 9.40
CA ILE A 119 3.06 -39.13 8.41
C ILE A 119 3.00 -37.61 8.29
N LEU A 120 4.07 -36.96 8.72
CA LEU A 120 4.35 -35.54 8.50
C LEU A 120 5.05 -35.35 7.15
N LYS A 121 4.53 -34.45 6.33
CA LYS A 121 5.13 -34.02 5.07
C LYS A 121 5.63 -32.59 5.20
N LEU A 122 6.93 -32.40 5.07
CA LEU A 122 7.57 -31.09 5.10
C LEU A 122 7.98 -30.69 3.68
N PRO A 123 7.26 -29.76 3.03
CA PRO A 123 7.54 -29.36 1.66
C PRO A 123 8.85 -28.55 1.56
N VAL A 124 9.71 -29.01 0.66
CA VAL A 124 10.94 -28.31 0.24
C VAL A 124 10.72 -27.81 -1.18
N CYS A 125 10.93 -26.51 -1.38
CA CYS A 125 10.77 -25.83 -2.66
C CYS A 125 12.13 -25.65 -3.34
N ARG A 126 12.13 -25.86 -4.67
CA ARG A 126 13.23 -25.57 -5.59
C ARG A 126 12.84 -24.35 -6.43
N THR A 127 13.59 -23.26 -6.30
CA THR A 127 13.33 -21.98 -6.98
C THR A 127 14.55 -21.54 -7.79
N ASN A 128 14.38 -20.57 -8.70
CA ASN A 128 15.47 -20.01 -9.51
C ASN A 128 16.24 -21.07 -10.32
N GLY A 129 15.55 -22.07 -10.88
CA GLY A 129 16.16 -23.15 -11.65
C GLY A 129 15.55 -24.51 -11.33
N ALA A 130 15.40 -25.37 -12.33
CA ALA A 130 14.86 -26.72 -12.18
C ALA A 130 15.67 -27.77 -12.96
N ASP A 131 16.90 -27.43 -13.36
CA ASP A 131 17.66 -28.22 -14.32
C ASP A 131 18.42 -29.35 -13.64
N GLY A 132 18.22 -30.56 -14.18
CA GLY A 132 18.95 -31.75 -13.74
C GLY A 132 18.44 -32.32 -12.43
N GLN A 133 18.99 -33.47 -12.07
CA GLN A 133 18.64 -34.16 -10.84
C GLN A 133 19.50 -33.64 -9.67
N VAL A 134 18.86 -33.22 -8.58
CA VAL A 134 19.53 -32.69 -7.38
C VAL A 134 19.06 -33.46 -6.15
N SER A 135 20.01 -33.83 -5.30
CA SER A 135 19.76 -34.44 -4.00
C SER A 135 19.97 -33.43 -2.87
N VAL A 136 19.02 -33.36 -1.94
CA VAL A 136 19.04 -32.54 -0.74
C VAL A 136 19.16 -33.45 0.48
N GLU A 137 20.28 -33.37 1.19
CA GLU A 137 20.52 -34.08 2.44
C GLU A 137 19.94 -33.26 3.61
N TRP A 138 19.14 -33.90 4.46
CA TRP A 138 18.47 -33.26 5.59
C TRP A 138 18.68 -34.05 6.89
N ARG A 139 18.54 -33.37 8.02
CA ARG A 139 18.70 -33.96 9.36
C ARG A 139 17.73 -33.35 10.37
N VAL A 140 17.25 -34.17 11.29
CA VAL A 140 16.49 -33.77 12.48
C VAL A 140 17.43 -33.54 13.65
N THR A 141 17.22 -32.44 14.38
CA THR A 141 17.85 -32.15 15.65
C THR A 141 16.76 -32.07 16.72
N PRO A 142 16.81 -32.92 17.77
CA PRO A 142 15.83 -32.87 18.85
C PRO A 142 15.92 -31.54 19.62
N ILE A 143 14.78 -31.00 20.04
CA ILE A 143 14.70 -29.88 20.99
C ILE A 143 14.06 -30.39 22.28
N THR A 144 12.78 -30.74 22.22
CA THR A 144 12.05 -31.41 23.32
C THR A 144 11.56 -32.78 22.91
N ALA A 145 11.17 -32.98 21.64
CA ALA A 145 10.81 -34.29 21.10
C ALA A 145 12.05 -35.19 20.94
N GLN A 146 11.89 -36.45 21.28
CA GLN A 146 12.93 -37.48 21.28
C GLN A 146 12.79 -38.46 20.09
N HIS A 147 13.94 -38.83 19.53
CA HIS A 147 14.00 -39.79 18.43
C HIS A 147 13.67 -41.20 18.92
N GLY A 148 12.76 -41.88 18.21
CA GLY A 148 12.30 -43.24 18.51
C GLY A 148 11.09 -43.30 19.44
N SER A 149 10.82 -42.26 20.24
CA SER A 149 9.56 -42.10 20.98
C SER A 149 8.55 -41.27 20.21
N ASP A 150 8.96 -40.15 19.60
CA ASP A 150 8.03 -39.13 19.08
C ASP A 150 8.11 -39.02 17.54
N TYR A 151 9.29 -39.31 16.97
CA TYR A 151 9.50 -39.41 15.52
C TYR A 151 10.51 -40.51 15.17
N LYS A 152 10.43 -41.07 13.95
CA LYS A 152 11.27 -42.22 13.53
C LYS A 152 12.51 -41.87 12.73
N GLU A 153 12.47 -40.85 11.88
CA GLU A 153 13.55 -40.54 10.95
C GLU A 153 14.43 -39.43 11.52
N ASP A 154 15.74 -39.66 11.59
CA ASP A 154 16.74 -38.70 12.07
C ASP A 154 17.44 -37.96 10.94
N CYS A 155 17.52 -38.55 9.75
CA CYS A 155 18.10 -37.96 8.55
C CYS A 155 17.62 -38.65 7.27
N GLY A 156 17.89 -38.01 6.13
CA GLY A 156 17.59 -38.61 4.83
C GLY A 156 18.11 -37.80 3.65
N THR A 157 17.78 -38.27 2.46
CA THR A 157 18.11 -37.60 1.20
C THR A 157 16.85 -37.50 0.34
N LEU A 158 16.48 -36.28 -0.01
CA LEU A 158 15.36 -35.97 -0.89
C LEU A 158 15.90 -35.74 -2.30
N VAL A 159 15.39 -36.46 -3.31
CA VAL A 159 15.86 -36.36 -4.69
C VAL A 159 14.81 -35.63 -5.54
N PHE A 160 15.22 -34.54 -6.17
CA PHE A 160 14.44 -33.79 -7.15
C PHE A 160 14.88 -34.19 -8.55
N ASN A 161 13.92 -34.58 -9.39
CA ASN A 161 14.19 -34.85 -10.80
C ASN A 161 14.24 -33.55 -11.61
N HIS A 162 14.72 -33.63 -12.85
CA HIS A 162 14.70 -32.49 -13.78
C HIS A 162 13.25 -31.98 -13.94
N GLY A 163 13.06 -30.67 -13.77
CA GLY A 163 11.74 -30.01 -13.82
C GLY A 163 10.91 -30.07 -12.53
N GLU A 164 11.37 -30.76 -11.49
CA GLU A 164 10.64 -30.87 -10.22
C GLU A 164 10.90 -29.66 -9.32
N THR A 165 9.84 -28.91 -8.98
CA THR A 165 9.94 -27.65 -8.23
C THR A 165 9.56 -27.78 -6.75
N GLN A 166 8.94 -28.89 -6.34
CA GLN A 166 8.59 -29.15 -4.94
C GLN A 166 8.61 -30.66 -4.68
N ASN A 167 9.19 -31.05 -3.55
CA ASN A 167 9.12 -32.41 -3.04
C ASN A 167 9.07 -32.37 -1.50
N ASP A 168 8.56 -33.43 -0.87
CA ASP A 168 8.25 -33.44 0.55
C ASP A 168 9.18 -34.39 1.32
N ILE A 169 9.76 -33.90 2.41
CA ILE A 169 10.39 -34.77 3.42
C ILE A 169 9.29 -35.45 4.22
N THR A 170 9.31 -36.78 4.27
CA THR A 170 8.36 -37.58 5.06
C THR A 170 8.97 -38.01 6.37
N ILE A 171 8.37 -37.61 7.49
CA ILE A 171 8.74 -38.04 8.84
C ILE A 171 7.54 -38.73 9.47
N THR A 172 7.73 -39.93 10.00
CA THR A 172 6.72 -40.67 10.72
C THR A 172 6.64 -40.14 12.15
N ILE A 173 5.49 -39.57 12.51
CA ILE A 173 5.17 -39.16 13.89
C ILE A 173 4.60 -40.36 14.62
N ILE A 174 5.18 -40.65 15.78
CA ILE A 174 4.75 -41.75 16.65
C ILE A 174 3.73 -41.19 17.62
N GLN A 175 2.60 -41.89 17.74
CA GLN A 175 1.56 -41.55 18.71
C GLN A 175 1.74 -42.38 19.97
N THR A 176 1.74 -41.73 21.12
CA THR A 176 1.75 -42.38 22.43
C THR A 176 0.33 -42.38 23.03
N PRO A 177 0.01 -43.31 23.95
CA PRO A 177 -1.30 -43.37 24.60
C PRO A 177 -1.42 -42.40 25.80
N GLU A 178 -0.29 -41.87 26.28
CA GLU A 178 -0.25 -40.93 27.39
C GLU A 178 -0.37 -39.51 26.88
N LYS A 179 -0.95 -38.61 27.68
CA LYS A 179 -1.05 -37.21 27.29
C LYS A 179 0.29 -36.53 27.55
N GLU A 180 0.93 -36.09 26.48
CA GLU A 180 2.22 -35.39 26.52
C GLU A 180 2.05 -33.87 26.35
N PRO A 181 2.99 -33.06 26.86
CA PRO A 181 3.05 -31.62 26.55
C PRO A 181 3.43 -31.40 25.08
N ASP A 182 3.24 -30.18 24.56
CA ASP A 182 3.67 -29.85 23.19
C ASP A 182 5.18 -30.03 23.02
N GLU A 183 5.55 -30.79 22.00
CA GLU A 183 6.94 -31.16 21.75
C GLU A 183 7.46 -30.60 20.44
N THR A 184 8.77 -30.39 20.35
CA THR A 184 9.38 -29.74 19.21
C THR A 184 10.67 -30.44 18.78
N PHE A 185 10.89 -30.47 17.47
CA PHE A 185 12.15 -30.84 16.84
C PHE A 185 12.44 -29.92 15.66
N LYS A 186 13.70 -29.84 15.27
CA LYS A 186 14.14 -28.99 14.15
C LYS A 186 14.61 -29.85 12.99
N VAL A 187 14.19 -29.52 11.77
CA VAL A 187 14.68 -30.16 10.55
C VAL A 187 15.51 -29.17 9.77
N SER A 188 16.75 -29.52 9.45
CA SER A 188 17.71 -28.65 8.75
C SER A 188 18.16 -29.30 7.44
N ILE A 189 18.25 -28.50 6.38
CA ILE A 189 18.93 -28.85 5.13
C ILE A 189 20.43 -28.76 5.40
N VAL A 190 21.13 -29.88 5.30
CA VAL A 190 22.56 -29.98 5.63
C VAL A 190 23.42 -29.72 4.39
N LYS A 191 23.01 -30.28 3.25
CA LYS A 191 23.79 -30.23 2.02
C LYS A 191 22.90 -30.40 0.79
N VAL A 192 23.28 -29.76 -0.30
CA VAL A 192 22.67 -29.91 -1.63
C VAL A 192 23.74 -30.40 -2.62
N SER A 193 23.34 -31.06 -3.71
CA SER A 193 24.30 -31.53 -4.73
C SER A 193 25.15 -30.40 -5.31
N THR A 194 26.33 -30.73 -5.79
CA THR A 194 27.28 -29.79 -6.39
C THR A 194 26.63 -29.03 -7.54
N GLY A 195 26.63 -27.70 -7.46
CA GLY A 195 26.00 -26.80 -8.43
C GLY A 195 24.72 -26.13 -7.92
N ALA A 196 23.96 -26.79 -7.04
CA ALA A 196 22.74 -26.22 -6.45
C ALA A 196 23.03 -25.26 -5.29
N ALA A 197 22.14 -24.30 -5.08
CA ALA A 197 22.25 -23.32 -4.00
C ALA A 197 21.28 -23.63 -2.85
N MET A 198 21.60 -23.17 -1.64
CA MET A 198 20.71 -23.21 -0.47
C MET A 198 20.06 -21.84 -0.27
N GLY A 199 18.73 -21.82 -0.15
CA GLY A 199 17.96 -20.60 0.04
C GLY A 199 18.06 -20.03 1.46
N HIS A 200 17.13 -19.14 1.80
CA HIS A 200 17.12 -18.45 3.08
C HIS A 200 16.60 -19.35 4.21
N THR A 201 15.50 -20.06 3.98
CA THR A 201 14.87 -20.93 4.98
C THR A 201 15.48 -22.32 4.95
N ARG A 202 16.62 -22.48 5.62
CA ARG A 202 17.39 -23.75 5.67
C ARG A 202 16.98 -24.66 6.82
N GLU A 203 16.23 -24.14 7.77
CA GLU A 203 15.74 -24.87 8.93
C GLU A 203 14.25 -24.63 9.08
N THR A 204 13.53 -25.64 9.52
CA THR A 204 12.13 -25.54 9.94
C THR A 204 11.96 -26.16 11.31
N VAL A 205 11.18 -25.52 12.18
CA VAL A 205 10.80 -26.10 13.47
C VAL A 205 9.45 -26.79 13.33
N VAL A 206 9.35 -28.02 13.80
CA VAL A 206 8.10 -28.78 13.86
C VAL A 206 7.65 -28.82 15.31
N THR A 207 6.40 -28.41 15.54
CA THR A 207 5.71 -28.59 16.82
C THR A 207 4.68 -29.69 16.70
N VAL A 208 4.83 -30.74 17.50
CA VAL A 208 3.86 -31.82 17.67
C VAL A 208 2.93 -31.42 18.80
N ILE A 209 1.63 -31.35 18.51
CA ILE A 209 0.59 -30.92 19.43
C ILE A 209 -0.37 -32.08 19.66
N GLY A 210 -0.83 -32.24 20.90
CA GLY A 210 -1.88 -33.19 21.25
C GLY A 210 -3.17 -32.97 20.45
N ASP A 211 -3.87 -34.04 20.14
CA ASP A 211 -5.04 -34.00 19.23
C ASP A 211 -6.16 -33.05 19.70
N GLU A 212 -6.44 -32.99 21.01
CA GLU A 212 -7.48 -32.13 21.56
C GLU A 212 -7.04 -30.65 21.60
N GLU A 213 -5.79 -30.38 21.96
CA GLU A 213 -5.17 -29.06 21.89
C GLU A 213 -5.16 -28.53 20.45
N TYR A 214 -4.80 -29.36 19.47
CA TYR A 214 -4.82 -29.01 18.05
C TYR A 214 -6.22 -28.65 17.58
N LYS A 215 -7.25 -29.45 17.92
CA LYS A 215 -8.65 -29.13 17.61
C LYS A 215 -9.09 -27.81 18.24
N ASN A 216 -8.71 -27.55 19.48
CA ASN A 216 -9.06 -26.31 20.17
C ASN A 216 -8.39 -25.08 19.55
N LEU A 217 -7.12 -25.21 19.16
CA LEU A 217 -6.38 -24.18 18.45
C LEU A 217 -7.03 -23.89 17.09
N VAL A 218 -7.29 -24.92 16.28
CA VAL A 218 -7.95 -24.78 14.97
C VAL A 218 -9.32 -24.13 15.11
N LYS A 219 -10.12 -24.52 16.11
CA LYS A 219 -11.42 -23.88 16.39
C LYS A 219 -11.27 -22.39 16.73
N ARG A 220 -10.29 -22.03 17.56
CA ARG A 220 -10.02 -20.65 17.94
C ARG A 220 -9.56 -19.81 16.75
N VAL A 221 -8.62 -20.33 15.98
CA VAL A 221 -8.13 -19.67 14.76
C VAL A 221 -9.27 -19.52 13.76
N ALA A 222 -10.04 -20.58 13.48
CA ALA A 222 -11.19 -20.51 12.57
C ALA A 222 -12.24 -19.49 13.04
N ALA A 223 -12.54 -19.42 14.34
CA ALA A 223 -13.44 -18.42 14.90
C ALA A 223 -12.90 -17.00 14.76
N GLN A 224 -11.61 -16.78 15.05
CA GLN A 224 -10.96 -15.47 14.88
C GLN A 224 -10.84 -15.08 13.41
N THR A 225 -10.54 -16.02 12.52
CA THR A 225 -10.49 -15.79 11.08
C THR A 225 -11.88 -15.51 10.52
N HIS A 226 -12.93 -16.20 10.98
CA HIS A 226 -14.31 -15.87 10.61
C HIS A 226 -14.66 -14.44 11.04
N VAL A 227 -14.32 -14.05 12.27
CA VAL A 227 -14.54 -12.68 12.77
C VAL A 227 -13.69 -11.64 12.01
N ALA A 228 -12.46 -11.99 11.65
CA ALA A 228 -11.58 -11.10 10.89
C ALA A 228 -12.03 -10.95 9.43
N LEU A 229 -12.47 -12.05 8.79
CA LEU A 229 -13.01 -12.05 7.44
C LEU A 229 -14.37 -11.34 7.39
N SER A 230 -15.24 -11.54 8.39
CA SER A 230 -16.50 -10.79 8.48
C SER A 230 -16.29 -9.30 8.71
N LYS A 231 -15.16 -8.90 9.33
CA LYS A 231 -14.73 -7.49 9.43
C LYS A 231 -14.09 -6.97 8.14
N MET A 232 -13.64 -7.85 7.24
CA MET A 232 -13.12 -7.49 5.91
C MET A 232 -14.23 -7.41 4.85
N GLU A 233 -15.37 -8.08 5.05
CA GLU A 233 -16.58 -7.82 4.29
C GLU A 233 -17.17 -6.46 4.71
N ILE A 234 -17.24 -5.53 3.76
CA ILE A 234 -17.63 -4.15 4.02
C ILE A 234 -19.14 -4.08 4.29
N GLY A 235 -19.50 -4.11 5.57
CA GLY A 235 -20.80 -3.72 6.13
C GLY A 235 -21.69 -4.89 6.58
N GLY A 236 -22.40 -4.70 7.70
CA GLY A 236 -23.19 -5.73 8.35
C GLY A 236 -24.23 -6.37 7.44
N ASP A 237 -24.39 -7.69 7.55
CA ASP A 237 -25.14 -8.49 6.57
C ASP A 237 -26.65 -8.31 6.68
N SER A 238 -27.12 -7.68 7.76
CA SER A 238 -28.53 -7.38 8.00
C SER A 238 -28.74 -6.16 8.90
N TRP A 239 -29.95 -5.56 8.86
CA TRP A 239 -30.33 -4.53 9.85
C TRP A 239 -30.21 -5.04 11.28
N TYR A 240 -30.54 -6.31 11.52
CA TYR A 240 -30.45 -6.90 12.85
C TYR A 240 -29.02 -6.77 13.40
N GLU A 241 -28.01 -7.13 12.61
CA GLU A 241 -26.61 -7.03 12.99
C GLU A 241 -26.17 -5.57 13.19
N GLN A 242 -26.59 -4.65 12.30
CA GLN A 242 -26.27 -3.22 12.47
C GLN A 242 -26.82 -2.65 13.80
N PHE A 243 -28.04 -3.03 14.18
CA PHE A 243 -28.60 -2.61 15.46
C PHE A 243 -27.90 -3.27 16.64
N VAL A 244 -27.58 -4.56 16.55
CA VAL A 244 -26.82 -5.27 17.60
C VAL A 244 -25.44 -4.64 17.78
N GLU A 245 -24.74 -4.30 16.70
CA GLU A 245 -23.43 -3.64 16.75
C GLU A 245 -23.54 -2.22 17.31
N ALA A 246 -24.56 -1.45 16.88
CA ALA A 246 -24.82 -0.12 17.40
C ALA A 246 -25.14 -0.10 18.90
N MET A 247 -25.78 -1.14 19.42
CA MET A 247 -26.15 -1.28 20.82
C MET A 247 -25.04 -1.83 21.73
N ASN A 248 -23.99 -2.43 21.16
CA ASN A 248 -22.91 -3.03 21.92
C ASN A 248 -21.62 -2.18 21.88
N VAL A 249 -20.93 -2.14 23.02
CA VAL A 249 -19.59 -1.54 23.09
C VAL A 249 -18.65 -2.40 22.27
N ASN A 250 -17.81 -1.76 21.44
CA ASN A 250 -16.85 -2.45 20.58
C ASN A 250 -17.48 -3.56 19.69
N GLY A 251 -18.73 -3.37 19.25
CA GLY A 251 -19.45 -4.34 18.41
C GLY A 251 -19.75 -5.69 19.08
N GLY A 252 -19.70 -5.76 20.41
CA GLY A 252 -19.93 -7.00 21.18
C GLY A 252 -18.65 -7.64 21.71
N ASP A 253 -17.47 -7.14 21.33
CA ASP A 253 -16.17 -7.59 21.88
C ASP A 253 -15.87 -6.87 23.20
N ILE A 254 -16.59 -7.29 24.25
CA ILE A 254 -16.53 -6.74 25.60
C ILE A 254 -15.21 -7.08 26.29
N GLU A 255 -14.59 -8.23 25.95
CA GLU A 255 -13.35 -8.70 26.58
C GLU A 255 -12.14 -7.83 26.23
N ASN A 256 -12.10 -7.28 25.01
CA ASN A 256 -11.04 -6.39 24.57
C ASN A 256 -11.39 -4.89 24.69
N ALA A 257 -12.58 -4.55 25.20
CA ALA A 257 -13.03 -3.16 25.26
C ALA A 257 -12.27 -2.35 26.31
N THR A 258 -11.66 -1.24 25.90
CA THR A 258 -10.98 -0.30 26.79
C THR A 258 -11.97 0.66 27.45
N GLY A 259 -11.61 1.27 28.58
CA GLY A 259 -12.45 2.30 29.23
C GLY A 259 -12.78 3.49 28.32
N PHE A 260 -11.91 3.79 27.35
CA PHE A 260 -12.17 4.80 26.33
C PHE A 260 -13.27 4.36 25.35
N ASP A 261 -13.35 3.06 25.02
CA ASP A 261 -14.38 2.53 24.13
C ASP A 261 -15.78 2.64 24.74
N TYR A 262 -15.91 2.48 26.06
CA TYR A 262 -17.17 2.71 26.77
C TYR A 262 -17.61 4.17 26.72
N ILE A 263 -16.67 5.10 26.94
CA ILE A 263 -16.95 6.54 26.86
C ILE A 263 -17.36 6.93 25.44
N MET A 264 -16.60 6.47 24.44
CA MET A 264 -16.91 6.74 23.04
C MET A 264 -18.23 6.10 22.61
N HIS A 265 -18.53 4.89 23.08
CA HIS A 265 -19.81 4.25 22.83
C HIS A 265 -20.95 5.07 23.43
N LEU A 266 -20.85 5.53 24.68
CA LEU A 266 -21.87 6.39 25.30
C LEU A 266 -22.10 7.69 24.53
N LEU A 267 -21.03 8.38 24.14
CA LEU A 267 -21.10 9.65 23.41
C LEU A 267 -21.68 9.49 21.99
N THR A 268 -21.41 8.36 21.34
CA THR A 268 -21.83 8.09 19.96
C THR A 268 -23.09 7.24 19.86
N PHE A 269 -23.59 6.70 20.96
CA PHE A 269 -24.70 5.73 21.00
C PHE A 269 -25.89 6.20 20.18
N GLY A 270 -26.39 7.42 20.46
CA GLY A 270 -27.55 7.97 19.74
C GLY A 270 -27.31 8.08 18.22
N PHE A 271 -26.12 8.50 17.81
CA PHE A 271 -25.75 8.54 16.39
C PHE A 271 -25.66 7.13 15.80
N LYS A 272 -25.04 6.17 16.50
CA LYS A 272 -24.98 4.77 16.05
C LYS A 272 -26.37 4.18 15.82
N THR A 273 -27.30 4.40 16.74
CA THR A 273 -28.67 3.88 16.62
C THR A 273 -29.42 4.51 15.45
N ILE A 274 -29.23 5.81 15.22
CA ILE A 274 -29.85 6.54 14.10
C ILE A 274 -29.27 6.05 12.77
N PHE A 275 -27.94 5.91 12.66
CA PHE A 275 -27.29 5.47 11.44
C PHE A 275 -27.51 3.98 11.15
N ALA A 276 -27.81 3.15 12.14
CA ALA A 276 -28.24 1.74 11.94
C ALA A 276 -29.58 1.58 11.20
N ILE A 277 -30.34 2.67 11.00
CA ILE A 277 -31.56 2.66 10.17
C ILE A 277 -31.20 2.58 8.68
N ILE A 278 -29.99 3.01 8.30
CA ILE A 278 -29.53 3.01 6.90
C ILE A 278 -29.52 1.58 6.36
N PRO A 279 -29.94 1.36 5.10
CA PRO A 279 -29.91 0.03 4.53
C PRO A 279 -28.52 -0.63 4.56
N PRO A 280 -28.44 -1.94 4.86
CA PRO A 280 -27.22 -2.73 4.70
C PRO A 280 -26.55 -2.53 3.34
N SER A 281 -25.22 -2.51 3.36
CA SER A 281 -24.38 -2.33 2.16
C SER A 281 -24.53 -3.47 1.16
N ASN A 282 -24.88 -4.67 1.62
CA ASN A 282 -25.10 -5.84 0.77
C ASN A 282 -26.44 -5.80 -0.02
N MET A 283 -27.36 -4.91 0.34
CA MET A 283 -28.66 -4.84 -0.31
C MET A 283 -28.60 -4.09 -1.63
N GLY A 284 -29.18 -4.68 -2.68
CA GLY A 284 -29.37 -4.00 -3.96
C GLY A 284 -28.07 -3.47 -4.59
N GLY A 285 -26.94 -4.15 -4.33
CA GLY A 285 -25.62 -3.71 -4.82
C GLY A 285 -25.08 -2.46 -4.13
N GLY A 286 -25.56 -2.13 -2.93
CA GLY A 286 -25.09 -0.98 -2.13
C GLY A 286 -25.74 0.35 -2.46
N PHE A 287 -26.51 0.46 -3.56
CA PHE A 287 -27.22 1.70 -3.91
C PHE A 287 -28.21 2.20 -2.85
N PRO A 288 -29.03 1.33 -2.22
CA PRO A 288 -29.92 1.75 -1.12
C PRO A 288 -29.15 2.32 0.07
N CYS A 289 -28.03 1.70 0.44
CA CYS A 289 -27.14 2.17 1.50
C CYS A 289 -26.53 3.54 1.14
N PHE A 290 -26.07 3.71 -0.10
CA PHE A 290 -25.49 4.95 -0.59
C PHE A 290 -26.48 6.13 -0.55
N PHE A 291 -27.65 5.99 -1.16
CA PHE A 291 -28.64 7.09 -1.15
C PHE A 291 -29.27 7.29 0.23
N GLY A 292 -29.45 6.21 1.00
CA GLY A 292 -29.94 6.28 2.37
C GLY A 292 -29.00 7.04 3.29
N SER A 293 -27.70 6.75 3.23
CA SER A 293 -26.67 7.46 3.98
C SER A 293 -26.55 8.92 3.56
N LEU A 294 -26.58 9.23 2.26
CA LEU A 294 -26.54 10.62 1.77
C LEU A 294 -27.73 11.44 2.29
N THR A 295 -28.93 10.86 2.29
CA THR A 295 -30.15 11.50 2.83
C THR A 295 -30.02 11.72 4.34
N MET A 296 -29.57 10.69 5.07
CA MET A 296 -29.42 10.75 6.52
C MET A 296 -28.40 11.81 6.96
N ILE A 297 -27.26 11.88 6.26
CA ILE A 297 -26.24 12.91 6.48
C ILE A 297 -26.84 14.28 6.21
N GLY A 298 -27.54 14.47 5.08
CA GLY A 298 -28.19 15.75 4.76
C GLY A 298 -29.16 16.21 5.84
N VAL A 299 -30.03 15.33 6.34
CA VAL A 299 -30.97 15.64 7.44
C VAL A 299 -30.23 15.98 8.73
N MET A 300 -29.21 15.21 9.10
CA MET A 300 -28.44 15.48 10.31
C MET A 300 -27.66 16.78 10.22
N THR A 301 -27.09 17.12 9.07
CA THR A 301 -26.37 18.38 8.87
C THR A 301 -27.30 19.58 9.07
N VAL A 302 -28.55 19.52 8.61
CA VAL A 302 -29.55 20.58 8.85
C VAL A 302 -29.83 20.74 10.34
N ILE A 303 -30.11 19.63 11.04
CA ILE A 303 -30.40 19.66 12.48
C ILE A 303 -29.21 20.21 13.27
N ILE A 304 -27.99 19.73 12.98
CA ILE A 304 -26.76 20.16 13.67
C ILE A 304 -26.48 21.64 13.38
N SER A 305 -26.70 22.11 12.15
CA SER A 305 -26.53 23.51 11.80
C SER A 305 -27.48 24.42 12.58
N ASP A 306 -28.76 24.06 12.68
CA ASP A 306 -29.75 24.82 13.45
C ASP A 306 -29.43 24.82 14.95
N LEU A 307 -29.06 23.67 15.52
CA LEU A 307 -28.64 23.57 16.92
C LEU A 307 -27.39 24.40 17.20
N ALA A 308 -26.40 24.38 16.30
CA ALA A 308 -25.20 25.21 16.43
C ALA A 308 -25.53 26.71 16.37
N ASN A 309 -26.50 27.12 15.55
CA ASN A 309 -26.96 28.51 15.50
C ASN A 309 -27.69 28.93 16.78
N ILE A 310 -28.59 28.10 17.32
CA ILE A 310 -29.28 28.37 18.58
C ILE A 310 -28.28 28.44 19.74
N PHE A 311 -27.33 27.51 19.80
CA PHE A 311 -26.27 27.50 20.81
C PHE A 311 -25.40 28.75 20.70
N GLY A 312 -25.00 29.14 19.48
CA GLY A 312 -24.26 30.37 19.22
C GLY A 312 -25.01 31.60 19.75
N CYS A 313 -26.33 31.69 19.52
CA CYS A 313 -27.17 32.75 20.07
C CYS A 313 -27.21 32.73 21.61
N LEU A 314 -27.31 31.56 22.25
CA LEU A 314 -27.35 31.43 23.71
C LEU A 314 -26.04 31.90 24.38
N VAL A 315 -24.90 31.59 23.74
CA VAL A 315 -23.57 31.97 24.24
C VAL A 315 -23.22 33.43 23.87
N GLY A 316 -24.00 34.08 23.01
CA GLY A 316 -23.76 35.46 22.56
C GLY A 316 -22.70 35.57 21.47
N LEU A 317 -22.50 34.51 20.68
CA LEU A 317 -21.59 34.51 19.54
C LEU A 317 -22.23 35.21 18.33
N LYS A 318 -21.51 36.12 17.68
CA LYS A 318 -21.94 36.68 16.39
C LYS A 318 -22.05 35.54 15.35
N PRO A 319 -23.03 35.57 14.42
CA PRO A 319 -23.23 34.49 13.44
C PRO A 319 -21.98 34.15 12.62
N ALA A 320 -21.19 35.16 12.25
CA ALA A 320 -19.92 34.96 11.54
C ALA A 320 -18.90 34.15 12.37
N VAL A 321 -18.80 34.44 13.67
CA VAL A 321 -17.87 33.76 14.60
C VAL A 321 -18.33 32.34 14.88
N ASN A 322 -19.63 32.14 15.08
CA ASN A 322 -20.23 30.81 15.24
C ASN A 322 -19.93 29.90 14.03
N SER A 323 -20.03 30.47 12.82
CA SER A 323 -19.82 29.75 11.56
C SER A 323 -18.37 29.30 11.37
N ILE A 324 -17.39 30.19 11.61
CA ILE A 324 -15.96 29.86 11.44
C ILE A 324 -15.37 28.99 12.56
N THR A 325 -16.08 28.81 13.67
CA THR A 325 -15.62 28.01 14.82
C THR A 325 -16.39 26.70 14.94
N LEU A 326 -17.58 26.73 15.55
CA LEU A 326 -18.34 25.54 15.92
C LEU A 326 -18.83 24.77 14.68
N VAL A 327 -19.40 25.48 13.71
CA VAL A 327 -19.93 24.86 12.49
C VAL A 327 -18.78 24.32 11.63
N ALA A 328 -17.79 25.16 11.32
CA ALA A 328 -16.65 24.77 10.48
C ALA A 328 -15.85 23.60 11.06
N LEU A 329 -15.64 23.57 12.39
CA LEU A 329 -14.96 22.45 13.05
C LEU A 329 -15.80 21.17 12.94
N GLY A 330 -17.11 21.25 13.19
CA GLY A 330 -18.02 20.11 13.09
C GLY A 330 -18.08 19.50 11.70
N THR A 331 -18.10 20.31 10.64
CA THR A 331 -18.16 19.82 9.25
C THR A 331 -16.82 19.30 8.73
N SER A 332 -15.70 19.79 9.26
CA SER A 332 -14.36 19.43 8.74
C SER A 332 -13.69 18.29 9.51
N LEU A 333 -14.21 17.92 10.70
CA LEU A 333 -13.68 16.80 11.48
C LEU A 333 -13.78 15.44 10.75
N PRO A 334 -14.91 15.09 10.07
CA PRO A 334 -14.98 13.87 9.27
C PRO A 334 -13.91 13.85 8.17
N ASP A 335 -13.72 14.96 7.47
CA ASP A 335 -12.70 15.10 6.42
C ASP A 335 -11.28 14.95 6.99
N LEU A 336 -11.02 15.49 8.18
CA LEU A 336 -9.74 15.31 8.88
C LEU A 336 -9.47 13.83 9.18
N PHE A 337 -10.46 13.08 9.68
CA PHE A 337 -10.28 11.66 9.99
C PHE A 337 -10.16 10.80 8.75
N ALA A 338 -10.98 11.04 7.72
CA ALA A 338 -10.86 10.36 6.43
C ALA A 338 -9.47 10.61 5.80
N SER A 339 -9.02 11.86 5.77
CA SER A 339 -7.71 12.23 5.23
C SER A 339 -6.55 11.65 6.05
N LYS A 340 -6.70 11.56 7.38
CA LYS A 340 -5.71 10.91 8.24
C LYS A 340 -5.60 9.42 7.91
N ILE A 341 -6.73 8.72 7.79
CA ILE A 341 -6.77 7.29 7.49
C ILE A 341 -6.14 7.02 6.13
N ALA A 342 -6.50 7.79 5.10
CA ALA A 342 -5.89 7.73 3.78
C ALA A 342 -4.37 7.96 3.85
N ALA A 343 -3.93 9.00 4.57
CA ALA A 343 -2.51 9.32 4.70
C ALA A 343 -1.68 8.28 5.48
N THR A 344 -2.30 7.48 6.35
CA THR A 344 -1.59 6.44 7.12
C THR A 344 -1.57 5.08 6.42
N ASN A 345 -2.55 4.81 5.56
CA ASN A 345 -2.71 3.51 4.92
C ASN A 345 -2.11 3.45 3.52
N GLU A 346 -1.82 4.61 2.91
CA GLU A 346 -1.20 4.68 1.59
C GLU A 346 0.28 5.10 1.62
N PRO A 347 1.13 4.54 0.74
CA PRO A 347 2.56 4.89 0.68
C PRO A 347 2.82 6.36 0.36
N ASN A 348 1.99 6.97 -0.51
CA ASN A 348 2.18 8.33 -1.01
C ASN A 348 1.22 9.36 -0.41
N ALA A 349 0.20 8.90 0.33
CA ALA A 349 -0.88 9.75 0.87
C ALA A 349 -1.61 10.62 -0.19
N ASP A 350 -1.58 10.21 -1.46
CA ASP A 350 -2.19 10.95 -2.57
C ASP A 350 -3.72 11.06 -2.39
N ASP A 351 -4.36 10.00 -1.88
CA ASP A 351 -5.80 10.01 -1.59
C ASP A 351 -6.19 11.01 -0.51
N ALA A 352 -5.31 11.30 0.45
CA ALA A 352 -5.56 12.32 1.46
C ALA A 352 -5.61 13.72 0.83
N VAL A 353 -4.73 14.00 -0.13
CA VAL A 353 -4.73 15.26 -0.90
C VAL A 353 -5.97 15.35 -1.77
N GLY A 354 -6.35 14.24 -2.43
CA GLY A 354 -7.57 14.12 -3.22
C GLY A 354 -8.83 14.41 -2.39
N ASN A 355 -8.93 13.82 -1.20
CA ASN A 355 -10.05 14.02 -0.29
C ASN A 355 -10.20 15.47 0.17
N VAL A 356 -9.10 16.11 0.62
CA VAL A 356 -9.11 17.51 1.05
C VAL A 356 -9.44 18.46 -0.11
N THR A 357 -8.86 18.21 -1.29
CA THR A 357 -9.09 19.07 -2.47
C THR A 357 -10.51 18.91 -3.00
N GLY A 358 -11.02 17.68 -3.03
CA GLY A 358 -12.38 17.34 -3.45
C GLY A 358 -13.43 18.00 -2.56
N SER A 359 -13.34 17.81 -1.24
CA SER A 359 -14.28 18.39 -0.28
C SER A 359 -14.32 19.93 -0.37
N ASN A 360 -13.15 20.58 -0.39
CA ASN A 360 -13.08 22.04 -0.51
C ASN A 360 -13.62 22.56 -1.86
N SER A 361 -13.36 21.85 -2.95
CA SER A 361 -13.88 22.21 -4.27
C SER A 361 -15.40 22.13 -4.31
N VAL A 362 -15.99 21.06 -3.75
CA VAL A 362 -17.44 20.92 -3.64
C VAL A 362 -18.03 22.04 -2.78
N ASN A 363 -17.43 22.38 -1.64
CA ASN A 363 -17.90 23.45 -0.77
C ASN A 363 -17.93 24.82 -1.47
N VAL A 364 -16.90 25.15 -2.24
CA VAL A 364 -16.82 26.44 -2.94
C VAL A 364 -17.72 26.47 -4.17
N PHE A 365 -17.62 25.47 -5.05
CA PHE A 365 -18.32 25.50 -6.35
C PHE A 365 -19.79 25.08 -6.22
N LEU A 366 -20.08 24.00 -5.51
CA LEU A 366 -21.45 23.51 -5.33
C LEU A 366 -22.12 24.15 -4.11
N GLY A 367 -21.40 24.34 -3.00
CA GLY A 367 -21.97 24.93 -1.79
C GLY A 367 -22.26 26.43 -1.91
N LEU A 368 -21.29 27.23 -2.38
CA LEU A 368 -21.48 28.68 -2.55
C LEU A 368 -21.86 29.06 -3.99
N GLY A 369 -21.16 28.49 -4.98
CA GLY A 369 -21.31 28.88 -6.39
C GLY A 369 -22.67 28.55 -6.99
N LEU A 370 -23.21 27.36 -6.73
CA LEU A 370 -24.49 26.94 -7.31
C LEU A 370 -25.68 27.75 -6.77
N PRO A 371 -25.89 27.94 -5.44
CA PRO A 371 -26.98 28.77 -4.94
C PRO A 371 -26.88 30.23 -5.40
N TRP A 372 -25.66 30.79 -5.43
CA TRP A 372 -25.46 32.14 -5.92
C TRP A 372 -25.82 32.26 -7.41
N SER A 373 -25.39 31.30 -8.23
CA SER A 373 -25.75 31.26 -9.66
C SER A 373 -27.26 31.16 -9.86
N MET A 374 -27.95 30.30 -9.11
CA MET A 374 -29.41 30.16 -9.15
C MET A 374 -30.11 31.47 -8.74
N ALA A 375 -29.66 32.12 -7.67
CA ALA A 375 -30.21 33.40 -7.22
C ALA A 375 -29.99 34.52 -8.26
N ALA A 376 -28.78 34.61 -8.83
CA ALA A 376 -28.47 35.60 -9.85
C ALA A 376 -29.36 35.44 -11.10
N ILE A 377 -29.54 34.20 -11.58
CA ILE A 377 -30.42 33.90 -12.72
C ILE A 377 -31.88 34.27 -12.39
N TYR A 378 -32.38 33.86 -11.21
CA TYR A 378 -33.74 34.18 -10.78
C TYR A 378 -34.00 35.69 -10.74
N HIS A 379 -33.08 36.45 -10.14
CA HIS A 379 -33.20 37.90 -10.06
C HIS A 379 -33.15 38.57 -11.44
N TYR A 380 -32.26 38.11 -12.32
CA TYR A 380 -32.17 38.57 -13.71
C TYR A 380 -33.47 38.33 -14.48
N CYS A 381 -34.06 37.14 -14.38
CA CYS A 381 -35.33 36.80 -15.02
C CYS A 381 -36.50 37.68 -14.52
N ASN A 382 -36.44 38.11 -13.25
CA ASN A 382 -37.45 38.99 -12.65
C ASN A 382 -37.15 40.49 -12.81
N GLY A 383 -36.13 40.86 -13.59
CA GLY A 383 -35.78 42.26 -13.84
C GLY A 383 -35.19 42.99 -12.62
N SER A 384 -34.65 42.25 -11.65
CA SER A 384 -34.02 42.77 -10.43
C SER A 384 -32.54 42.43 -10.38
N THR A 385 -31.75 43.20 -9.62
CA THR A 385 -30.31 42.93 -9.43
C THR A 385 -30.06 42.23 -8.09
N PHE A 386 -29.31 41.14 -8.11
CA PHE A 386 -28.90 40.43 -6.90
C PHE A 386 -27.58 40.98 -6.35
N ASN A 387 -27.66 41.85 -5.33
CA ASN A 387 -26.49 42.43 -4.66
C ASN A 387 -26.22 41.73 -3.32
N VAL A 388 -25.02 41.18 -3.15
CA VAL A 388 -24.59 40.53 -1.91
C VAL A 388 -23.52 41.38 -1.24
N PRO A 389 -23.77 41.96 -0.05
CA PRO A 389 -22.77 42.74 0.66
C PRO A 389 -21.66 41.81 1.19
N PRO A 390 -20.38 42.15 1.00
CA PRO A 390 -19.26 41.28 1.41
C PRO A 390 -19.06 41.19 2.93
N GLY A 391 -19.51 42.18 3.71
CA GLY A 391 -19.39 42.16 5.18
C GLY A 391 -17.95 41.93 5.66
N SER A 392 -17.77 41.06 6.67
CA SER A 392 -16.46 40.63 7.19
C SER A 392 -15.74 39.60 6.30
N LEU A 393 -16.38 39.11 5.23
CA LEU A 393 -15.88 38.00 4.44
C LEU A 393 -14.54 38.32 3.77
N VAL A 394 -14.40 39.54 3.24
CA VAL A 394 -13.17 39.98 2.57
C VAL A 394 -11.98 39.89 3.52
N PHE A 395 -12.13 40.41 4.74
CA PHE A 395 -11.09 40.35 5.77
C PHE A 395 -10.70 38.90 6.08
N SER A 396 -11.68 38.04 6.37
CA SER A 396 -11.42 36.63 6.70
C SER A 396 -10.76 35.87 5.54
N VAL A 397 -11.22 36.06 4.31
CA VAL A 397 -10.65 35.41 3.12
C VAL A 397 -9.20 35.87 2.88
N THR A 398 -8.90 37.14 3.09
CA THR A 398 -7.53 37.65 2.97
C THR A 398 -6.60 37.04 4.02
N ILE A 399 -7.01 37.01 5.30
CA ILE A 399 -6.19 36.37 6.36
C ILE A 399 -6.01 34.88 6.07
N PHE A 400 -7.08 34.18 5.67
CA PHE A 400 -7.01 32.78 5.28
C PHE A 400 -6.02 32.55 4.13
N SER A 401 -6.05 33.40 3.11
CA SER A 401 -5.14 33.31 1.95
C SER A 401 -3.67 33.50 2.37
N ILE A 402 -3.39 34.41 3.29
CA ILE A 402 -2.04 34.60 3.85
C ILE A 402 -1.60 33.35 4.61
N CYS A 403 -2.45 32.81 5.48
CA CYS A 403 -2.17 31.57 6.21
C CYS A 403 -1.95 30.37 5.28
N ALA A 404 -2.72 30.28 4.19
CA ALA A 404 -2.59 29.24 3.18
C ALA A 404 -1.25 29.32 2.44
N VAL A 405 -0.82 30.52 2.03
CA VAL A 405 0.50 30.74 1.42
C VAL A 405 1.62 30.35 2.39
N CYS A 406 1.53 30.76 3.65
CA CYS A 406 2.48 30.35 4.69
C CYS A 406 2.52 28.82 4.86
N THR A 407 1.37 28.16 4.79
CA THR A 407 1.25 26.70 4.91
C THR A 407 1.91 25.99 3.73
N ILE A 408 1.62 26.42 2.50
CA ILE A 408 2.20 25.85 1.28
C ILE A 408 3.72 26.07 1.27
N ALA A 409 4.19 27.27 1.60
CA ALA A 409 5.62 27.57 1.71
C ALA A 409 6.31 26.68 2.76
N PHE A 410 5.65 26.43 3.88
CA PHE A 410 6.17 25.56 4.93
C PHE A 410 6.20 24.07 4.51
N LEU A 411 5.18 23.58 3.80
CA LEU A 411 5.18 22.22 3.24
C LEU A 411 6.28 22.05 2.18
N PHE A 412 6.49 23.06 1.33
CA PHE A 412 7.60 23.08 0.38
C PHE A 412 8.97 23.08 1.09
N LEU A 413 9.12 23.85 2.16
CA LEU A 413 10.32 23.83 2.99
C LEU A 413 10.59 22.43 3.58
N ARG A 414 9.54 21.76 4.10
CA ARG A 414 9.65 20.40 4.65
C ARG A 414 10.07 19.37 3.60
N ARG A 415 9.61 19.53 2.36
CA ARG A 415 9.98 18.66 1.23
C ARG A 415 11.44 18.83 0.81
N THR A 416 11.98 20.06 0.87
CA THR A 416 13.32 20.39 0.36
C THR A 416 14.43 20.28 1.40
N LEU A 417 14.12 20.47 2.69
CA LEU A 417 15.14 20.48 3.74
C LEU A 417 15.35 19.10 4.37
N SER A 418 16.61 18.65 4.38
CA SER A 418 17.04 17.40 5.02
C SER A 418 16.75 17.36 6.53
N TYR A 419 16.68 18.51 7.20
CA TYR A 419 16.30 18.62 8.61
C TYR A 419 14.92 18.01 8.92
N PHE A 420 13.98 18.09 7.97
CA PHE A 420 12.63 17.54 8.06
C PHE A 420 12.53 16.12 7.49
N GLY A 421 13.64 15.54 7.02
CA GLY A 421 13.68 14.21 6.41
C GLY A 421 13.21 14.19 4.96
N ASN A 422 13.21 15.33 4.25
CA ASN A 422 12.70 15.48 2.87
C ASN A 422 11.25 14.96 2.70
N ALA A 423 10.44 15.07 3.76
CA ALA A 423 9.10 14.50 3.83
C ALA A 423 8.06 15.61 3.91
N GLU A 424 7.14 15.63 2.94
CA GLU A 424 6.01 16.57 2.90
C GLU A 424 5.05 16.31 4.08
N LEU A 425 4.59 15.06 4.19
CA LEU A 425 3.78 14.54 5.29
C LEU A 425 4.62 13.59 6.17
N GLY A 426 4.48 13.68 7.50
CA GLY A 426 5.17 12.79 8.43
C GLY A 426 6.62 13.20 8.73
N GLY A 427 7.57 12.28 8.52
CA GLY A 427 8.98 12.47 8.86
C GLY A 427 9.32 12.21 10.34
N PRO A 428 10.53 12.59 10.80
CA PRO A 428 11.00 12.31 12.15
C PRO A 428 10.07 12.90 13.22
N GLN A 429 9.90 12.17 14.34
CA GLN A 429 8.84 12.43 15.33
C GLN A 429 8.85 13.87 15.87
N LYS A 430 10.01 14.42 16.22
CA LYS A 430 10.11 15.78 16.78
C LYS A 430 9.68 16.84 15.75
N GLN A 431 10.14 16.70 14.51
CA GLN A 431 9.86 17.61 13.41
C GLN A 431 8.40 17.54 12.96
N LYS A 432 7.79 16.35 12.97
CA LYS A 432 6.36 16.15 12.72
C LYS A 432 5.52 16.92 13.75
N TRP A 433 5.81 16.78 15.05
CA TRP A 433 5.09 17.50 16.11
C TRP A 433 5.26 19.02 16.02
N PHE A 434 6.49 19.49 15.79
CA PHE A 434 6.75 20.91 15.56
C PHE A 434 5.88 21.49 14.43
N SER A 435 5.80 20.74 13.32
CA SER A 435 5.02 21.15 12.15
C SER A 435 3.52 21.15 12.41
N GLY A 436 3.02 20.14 13.13
CA GLY A 436 1.63 20.10 13.57
C GLY A 436 1.26 21.29 14.46
N ILE A 437 2.13 21.63 15.43
CA ILE A 437 1.93 22.79 16.31
C ILE A 437 1.89 24.08 15.50
N PHE A 438 2.82 24.27 14.56
CA PHE A 438 2.85 25.45 13.69
C PHE A 438 1.55 25.62 12.89
N LEU A 439 1.05 24.54 12.26
CA LEU A 439 -0.21 24.57 11.49
C LEU A 439 -1.42 24.87 12.37
N ILE A 440 -1.48 24.32 13.59
CA ILE A 440 -2.52 24.63 14.58
C ILE A 440 -2.45 26.11 14.98
N CYS A 441 -1.24 26.65 15.20
CA CYS A 441 -1.05 28.07 15.52
C CYS A 441 -1.54 28.98 14.38
N LEU A 442 -1.29 28.64 13.11
CA LEU A 442 -1.83 29.39 11.97
C LEU A 442 -3.36 29.38 11.94
N TRP A 443 -3.98 28.23 12.22
CA TRP A 443 -5.44 28.14 12.31
C TRP A 443 -6.00 28.99 13.46
N LEU A 444 -5.41 28.90 14.66
CA LEU A 444 -5.79 29.72 15.81
C LEU A 444 -5.63 31.22 15.52
N PHE A 445 -4.57 31.61 14.82
CA PHE A 445 -4.35 32.99 14.39
C PHE A 445 -5.47 33.46 13.44
N TYR A 446 -5.84 32.65 12.44
CA TYR A 446 -6.95 32.95 11.54
C TYR A 446 -8.28 33.16 12.28
N VAL A 447 -8.62 32.24 13.20
CA VAL A 447 -9.84 32.31 14.00
C VAL A 447 -9.83 33.56 14.88
N LEU A 448 -8.70 33.85 15.54
CA LEU A 448 -8.56 35.01 16.42
C LEU A 448 -8.75 36.32 15.66
N MET A 449 -8.02 36.51 14.55
CA MET A 449 -8.09 37.75 13.76
C MET A 449 -9.48 37.95 13.16
N SER A 450 -10.08 36.90 12.60
CA SER A 450 -11.45 36.96 12.06
C SER A 450 -12.48 37.28 13.15
N THR A 451 -12.31 36.74 14.36
CA THR A 451 -13.19 37.02 15.49
C THR A 451 -13.04 38.46 15.98
N LEU A 452 -11.82 38.96 16.14
CA LEU A 452 -11.55 40.33 16.56
C LEU A 452 -12.16 41.35 15.58
N GLN A 453 -12.07 41.09 14.27
CA GLN A 453 -12.69 41.93 13.27
C GLN A 453 -14.22 41.84 13.31
N ALA A 454 -14.77 40.64 13.47
CA ALA A 454 -16.22 40.44 13.55
C ALA A 454 -16.84 41.20 14.74
N TYR A 455 -16.12 41.32 15.86
CA TYR A 455 -16.53 42.12 17.01
C TYR A 455 -16.08 43.59 16.97
N GLU A 456 -15.52 44.06 15.84
CA GLU A 456 -15.11 45.44 15.61
C GLU A 456 -13.99 45.94 16.55
N PHE A 457 -13.22 45.03 17.15
CA PHE A 457 -12.02 45.39 17.93
C PHE A 457 -10.85 45.84 17.04
N ILE A 458 -10.83 45.36 15.80
CA ILE A 458 -9.89 45.79 14.77
C ILE A 458 -10.67 46.27 13.53
N PRO A 459 -10.19 47.31 12.85
CA PRO A 459 -10.82 47.77 11.62
C PRO A 459 -10.65 46.70 10.52
N GLY A 460 -11.73 46.47 9.77
CA GLY A 460 -11.62 45.82 8.46
C GLY A 460 -10.94 46.75 7.46
N PHE A 461 -10.44 46.19 6.36
CA PHE A 461 -9.90 46.94 5.24
C PHE A 461 -10.83 46.90 4.03
#